data_AF-A0A9N9PB01-F1
#
_entry.id   AF-A0A9N9PB01-F1
#
_cell.length_a   1.000
_cell.length_b   1.000
_cell.length_c   1.000
_cell.angle_alpha   90.00
_cell.angle_beta   90.00
_cell.angle_gamma   90.00
#
_symmetry.space_group_name_H-M   'P 1'
#
loop_
_entity.id
_entity.type
_entity.pdbx_description
1 polymer ?
#
loop_
_entity_poly.entity_id
_entity_poly.type
_entity_poly.pdbx_seq_one_letter_code
_entity_poly.pdbx_strand_id
1 'polypeptide(L)'
;TLCNPNPNRQQLMQEYNLTWNQIKQENKTFINKKIQDYFNAIPSHTYSHYSKLTQHNPNNSDYIDTSPLISRNISSQPNDEELPKNAICQHDSVEKINAANKKIKEFEQMYSISTDKSFKETLVSSIINEKKNSYRANKE
;
A
#
# COMPACT_ATOMS: atom_id res chain seq x y z
N THR A 1 31.11 8.88 -24.80
CA THR A 1 30.53 8.07 -25.90
C THR A 1 29.12 8.53 -26.31
N LEU A 2 28.77 9.81 -26.15
CA LEU A 2 27.43 10.36 -26.42
C LEU A 2 27.19 10.85 -27.86
N CYS A 3 28.11 10.60 -28.80
CA CYS A 3 28.01 11.06 -30.19
C CYS A 3 28.04 9.89 -31.18
N ASN A 4 27.10 8.94 -31.07
CA ASN A 4 26.86 7.98 -32.13
C ASN A 4 25.58 8.38 -32.89
N PRO A 5 25.67 8.85 -34.14
CA PRO A 5 24.52 9.40 -34.89
C PRO A 5 23.47 8.36 -35.27
N ASN A 6 23.74 7.07 -35.04
CA ASN A 6 22.78 5.98 -35.24
C ASN A 6 22.87 4.97 -34.09
N PRO A 7 22.32 5.29 -32.90
CA PRO A 7 22.56 4.50 -31.72
C PRO A 7 21.80 3.16 -31.76
N ASN A 8 22.47 2.07 -31.40
CA ASN A 8 21.84 0.77 -31.34
C ASN A 8 20.77 0.78 -30.24
N ARG A 9 19.51 0.59 -30.64
CA ARG A 9 18.33 0.65 -29.76
C ARG A 9 18.42 -0.32 -28.58
N GLN A 10 19.02 -1.50 -28.76
CA GLN A 10 19.17 -2.48 -27.68
C GLN A 10 20.20 -2.01 -26.64
N GLN A 11 21.32 -1.45 -27.09
CA GLN A 11 22.35 -0.92 -26.20
C GLN A 11 21.84 0.26 -25.38
N LEU A 12 21.11 1.19 -26.02
CA LEU A 12 20.42 2.30 -25.34
C LEU A 12 19.47 1.82 -24.25
N MET A 13 18.66 0.79 -24.55
CA MET A 13 17.72 0.22 -23.59
C MET A 13 18.44 -0.43 -22.40
N GLN A 14 19.57 -1.09 -22.65
CA GLN A 14 20.38 -1.70 -21.58
C GLN A 14 21.00 -0.63 -20.68
N GLU A 15 21.60 0.40 -21.25
CA GLU A 15 22.20 1.52 -20.50
C GLU A 15 21.15 2.26 -19.66
N TYR A 16 19.96 2.51 -20.23
CA TYR A 16 18.85 3.11 -19.50
C TYR A 16 18.45 2.27 -18.28
N ASN A 17 18.23 0.96 -18.47
CA ASN A 17 17.83 0.08 -17.38
C ASN A 17 18.91 -0.05 -16.31
N LEU A 18 20.19 -0.10 -16.70
CA LEU A 18 21.32 -0.13 -15.78
C LEU A 18 21.34 1.13 -14.91
N THR A 19 21.25 2.30 -15.54
CA THR A 19 21.28 3.61 -14.86
C THR A 19 20.09 3.77 -13.92
N TRP A 20 18.88 3.40 -14.39
CA TRP A 20 17.67 3.45 -13.56
C TRP A 20 17.75 2.53 -12.33
N ASN A 21 18.29 1.32 -12.50
CA ASN A 21 18.46 0.38 -11.40
C ASN A 21 19.50 0.86 -10.38
N GLN A 22 20.60 1.48 -10.83
CA GLN A 22 21.59 2.08 -9.94
C GLN A 22 20.98 3.21 -9.09
N ILE A 23 20.29 4.17 -9.73
CA ILE A 23 19.59 5.26 -9.05
C ILE A 23 18.58 4.70 -8.04
N LYS A 24 17.85 3.66 -8.39
CA LYS A 24 16.88 3.01 -7.50
C LYS A 24 17.54 2.38 -6.27
N GLN A 25 18.68 1.69 -6.44
CA GLN A 25 19.42 1.07 -5.35
C GLN A 25 20.08 2.11 -4.44
N GLU A 26 20.67 3.15 -5.01
CA GLU A 26 21.23 4.27 -4.26
C GLU A 26 20.16 4.97 -3.41
N ASN A 27 18.99 5.27 -4.00
CA ASN A 27 17.87 5.87 -3.28
C ASN A 27 17.37 4.98 -2.14
N LYS A 28 17.20 3.67 -2.37
CA LYS A 28 16.77 2.75 -1.31
C LYS A 28 17.78 2.71 -0.16
N THR A 29 19.07 2.67 -0.49
CA THR A 29 20.15 2.61 0.51
C THR A 29 20.25 3.92 1.29
N PHE A 30 20.15 5.05 0.60
CA PHE A 30 20.13 6.39 1.19
C PHE A 30 18.94 6.60 2.13
N ILE A 31 17.73 6.23 1.68
CA ILE A 31 16.50 6.32 2.49
C ILE A 31 16.63 5.44 3.74
N ASN A 32 17.05 4.18 3.58
CA ASN A 32 17.26 3.28 4.71
C ASN A 32 18.28 3.83 5.70
N LYS A 33 19.40 4.38 5.21
CA LYS A 33 20.41 5.03 6.05
C LYS A 33 19.82 6.20 6.83
N LYS A 34 19.03 7.07 6.19
CA LYS A 34 18.38 8.20 6.88
C LYS A 34 17.38 7.76 7.93
N ILE A 35 16.63 6.70 7.67
CA ILE A 35 15.71 6.09 8.65
C ILE A 35 16.49 5.57 9.85
N GLN A 36 17.60 4.85 9.62
CA GLN A 36 18.45 4.34 10.70
C GLN A 36 19.14 5.47 11.47
N ASP A 37 19.65 6.51 10.80
CA ASP A 37 20.27 7.67 11.44
C ASP A 37 19.27 8.41 12.34
N TYR A 38 18.05 8.64 11.85
CA TYR A 38 16.96 9.21 12.66
C TYR A 38 16.70 8.36 13.88
N PHE A 39 16.68 7.03 13.70
CA PHE A 39 16.34 6.16 14.81
C PHE A 39 17.47 5.98 15.84
N ASN A 40 18.72 5.98 15.42
CA ASN A 40 19.87 5.94 16.33
C ASN A 40 20.02 7.24 17.15
N ALA A 41 19.50 8.36 16.63
CA ALA A 41 19.53 9.64 17.32
C ALA A 41 18.47 9.79 18.42
N ILE A 42 17.47 8.90 18.47
CA ILE A 42 16.39 8.97 19.46
C ILE A 42 16.61 7.91 20.56
N PRO A 43 16.51 8.29 21.85
CA PRO A 43 16.62 7.36 22.95
C PRO A 43 15.62 6.18 22.88
N SER A 44 16.14 4.96 23.10
CA SER A 44 15.46 3.66 22.93
C SER A 44 14.10 3.50 23.63
N HIS A 45 13.85 4.22 24.73
CA HIS A 45 12.59 4.18 25.46
C HIS A 45 11.36 4.74 24.72
N THR A 46 11.53 5.34 23.54
CA THR A 46 10.41 5.82 22.68
C THR A 46 9.98 4.81 21.60
N TYR A 47 10.67 3.66 21.49
CA TYR A 47 10.56 2.69 20.37
C TYR A 47 9.50 1.60 20.49
N SER A 48 8.46 1.75 21.31
CA SER A 48 7.49 0.66 21.52
C SER A 48 6.80 0.18 20.22
N HIS A 49 6.83 0.99 19.16
CA HIS A 49 6.17 0.72 17.88
C HIS A 49 7.07 0.21 16.75
N TYR A 50 8.41 0.22 16.90
CA TYR A 50 9.32 -0.14 15.81
C TYR A 50 9.38 -1.65 15.53
N SER A 51 9.18 -2.48 16.56
CA SER A 51 9.10 -3.94 16.41
C SER A 51 7.98 -4.38 15.45
N LYS A 52 6.91 -3.59 15.34
CA LYS A 52 5.80 -3.85 14.41
C LYS A 52 6.17 -3.55 12.95
N LEU A 53 7.12 -2.64 12.70
CA LEU A 53 7.57 -2.29 11.35
C LEU A 53 8.62 -3.28 10.82
N THR A 54 9.45 -3.85 11.69
CA THR A 54 10.48 -4.83 11.28
C THR A 54 9.95 -6.25 11.12
N GLN A 55 8.84 -6.59 11.77
CA GLN A 55 8.17 -7.90 11.63
C GLN A 55 7.57 -8.16 10.24
N HIS A 56 7.43 -7.14 9.39
CA HIS A 56 6.81 -7.30 8.08
C HIS A 56 7.78 -7.78 6.98
N ASN A 57 8.98 -8.23 7.34
CA ASN A 57 9.91 -8.89 6.42
C ASN A 57 9.83 -10.42 6.58
N PRO A 58 9.15 -11.15 5.67
CA PRO A 58 8.92 -12.59 5.81
C PRO A 58 10.18 -13.47 5.63
N ASN A 59 11.36 -12.87 5.46
CA ASN A 59 12.58 -13.57 5.07
C ASN A 59 13.66 -13.71 6.17
N ASN A 60 13.40 -13.29 7.41
CA ASN A 60 14.36 -13.47 8.51
C ASN A 60 13.71 -14.18 9.69
N SER A 61 13.53 -15.51 9.58
CA SER A 61 12.96 -16.35 10.64
C SER A 61 13.95 -16.84 11.70
N ASP A 62 15.23 -16.47 11.64
CA ASP A 62 16.26 -17.19 12.40
C ASP A 62 17.03 -16.32 13.41
N TYR A 63 16.33 -15.44 14.13
CA TYR A 63 16.90 -14.85 15.34
C TYR A 63 16.19 -15.38 16.58
N ILE A 64 16.88 -16.30 17.27
CA ILE A 64 16.55 -16.79 18.60
C ILE A 64 16.53 -15.60 19.56
N ASP A 65 15.34 -15.28 20.04
CA ASP A 65 15.10 -14.23 21.03
C ASP A 65 15.63 -14.70 22.39
N THR A 66 16.78 -14.17 22.81
CA THR A 66 17.30 -14.29 24.17
C THR A 66 17.21 -12.92 24.84
N SER A 67 15.98 -12.50 25.15
CA SER A 67 15.74 -11.39 26.08
C SER A 67 14.79 -11.83 27.19
N PRO A 68 15.05 -11.43 28.45
CA PRO A 68 14.35 -11.98 29.60
C PRO A 68 12.88 -11.57 29.57
N LEU A 69 12.01 -12.55 29.83
CA LEU A 69 10.57 -12.39 29.93
C LEU A 69 10.25 -11.47 31.14
N ILE A 70 10.20 -10.16 30.91
CA ILE A 70 9.62 -9.24 31.90
C ILE A 70 8.12 -9.46 31.84
N SER A 71 7.65 -10.32 32.76
CA SER A 71 6.24 -10.49 33.09
C SER A 71 5.67 -9.13 33.50
N ARG A 72 5.12 -8.40 32.55
CA ARG A 72 4.35 -7.20 32.82
C ARG A 72 2.96 -7.68 33.15
N ASN A 73 2.64 -7.71 34.45
CA ASN A 73 1.27 -7.85 34.96
C ASN A 73 0.40 -6.81 34.24
N ILE A 74 -0.28 -7.23 33.18
CA ILE A 74 -1.33 -6.45 32.57
C ILE A 74 -2.52 -6.67 33.49
N SER A 75 -2.77 -5.68 34.36
CA SER A 75 -4.07 -5.54 35.01
C SER A 75 -5.10 -5.44 33.91
N SER A 76 -5.70 -6.56 33.57
CA SER A 76 -6.78 -6.69 32.60
C SER A 76 -8.05 -6.10 33.19
N GLN A 77 -8.20 -4.79 33.08
CA GLN A 77 -9.51 -4.22 32.78
C GLN A 77 -9.52 -3.89 31.29
N PRO A 78 -10.44 -4.46 30.49
CA PRO A 78 -10.67 -3.95 29.16
C PRO A 78 -11.31 -2.57 29.36
N ASN A 79 -10.54 -1.50 29.21
CA ASN A 79 -11.18 -0.25 28.90
C ASN A 79 -11.63 -0.37 27.45
N ASP A 80 -12.94 -0.26 27.24
CA ASP A 80 -13.59 -0.08 25.96
C ASP A 80 -13.00 1.17 25.29
N GLU A 81 -11.81 1.03 24.70
CA GLU A 81 -11.15 2.09 23.96
C GLU A 81 -11.91 2.22 22.65
N GLU A 82 -12.95 3.07 22.69
CA GLU A 82 -13.73 3.49 21.53
C GLU A 82 -12.75 3.85 20.41
N LEU A 83 -12.85 3.13 19.28
CA LEU A 83 -11.95 3.32 18.15
C LEU A 83 -11.89 4.82 17.81
N PRO A 84 -10.69 5.37 17.58
CA PRO A 84 -10.57 6.79 17.32
C PRO A 84 -11.38 7.11 16.06
N LYS A 85 -12.11 8.24 16.08
CA LYS A 85 -13.09 8.58 15.03
C LYS A 85 -12.53 8.50 13.62
N ASN A 86 -11.25 8.83 13.44
CA ASN A 86 -10.56 8.69 12.16
C ASN A 86 -10.44 7.23 11.69
N ALA A 87 -10.20 6.27 12.58
CA ALA A 87 -10.16 4.85 12.25
C ALA A 87 -11.54 4.32 11.85
N ILE A 88 -12.60 4.77 12.54
CA ILE A 88 -13.99 4.46 12.17
C ILE A 88 -14.31 5.02 10.78
N CYS A 89 -14.02 6.30 10.53
CA CYS A 89 -14.26 6.91 9.22
C CYS A 89 -13.49 6.22 8.09
N GLN A 90 -12.22 5.83 8.33
CA GLN A 90 -11.44 5.08 7.34
C GLN A 90 -12.05 3.71 7.05
N HIS A 91 -12.50 3.00 8.09
CA HIS A 91 -13.19 1.73 7.93
C HIS A 91 -14.46 1.88 7.08
N ASP A 92 -15.31 2.86 7.41
CA ASP A 92 -16.56 3.12 6.68
C ASP A 92 -16.29 3.50 5.21
N SER A 93 -15.27 4.30 4.95
CA SER A 93 -14.85 4.65 3.59
C SER A 93 -14.39 3.42 2.82
N VAL A 94 -13.63 2.52 3.44
CA VAL A 94 -13.22 1.23 2.85
C VAL A 94 -14.43 0.35 2.55
N GLU A 95 -15.40 0.25 3.45
CA GLU A 95 -16.63 -0.51 3.22
C GLU A 95 -17.43 0.04 2.04
N LYS A 96 -17.60 1.37 1.96
CA LYS A 96 -18.27 2.03 0.83
C LYS A 96 -17.57 1.75 -0.50
N ILE A 97 -16.24 1.79 -0.52
CA ILE A 97 -15.43 1.47 -1.72
C ILE A 97 -15.61 0.01 -2.12
N ASN A 98 -15.57 -0.91 -1.16
CA ASN A 98 -15.77 -2.34 -1.41
C ASN A 98 -17.17 -2.64 -1.97
N ALA A 99 -18.21 -2.00 -1.41
CA ALA A 99 -19.57 -2.13 -1.90
C ALA A 99 -19.73 -1.60 -3.34
N ALA A 100 -19.15 -0.43 -3.65
CA ALA A 100 -19.15 0.12 -5.00
C ALA A 100 -18.42 -0.79 -6.00
N ASN A 101 -17.26 -1.32 -5.62
CA ASN A 101 -16.49 -2.26 -6.46
C ASN A 101 -17.26 -3.55 -6.72
N LYS A 102 -18.01 -4.07 -5.74
CA LYS A 102 -18.87 -5.23 -5.93
C LYS A 102 -19.95 -4.97 -7.00
N LYS A 103 -20.66 -3.85 -6.92
CA LYS A 103 -21.68 -3.48 -7.92
C LYS A 103 -21.10 -3.28 -9.32
N ILE A 104 -19.92 -2.67 -9.42
CA ILE A 104 -19.23 -2.51 -10.71
C ILE A 104 -18.97 -3.87 -11.35
N LYS A 105 -18.46 -4.84 -10.58
CA LYS A 105 -18.23 -6.21 -11.08
C LYS A 105 -19.53 -6.88 -11.54
N GLU A 106 -20.63 -6.70 -10.80
CA GLU A 106 -21.94 -7.22 -11.19
C GLU A 106 -22.41 -6.61 -12.51
N PHE A 107 -22.29 -5.29 -12.70
CA PHE A 107 -22.62 -4.64 -13.96
C PHE A 107 -21.73 -5.08 -15.13
N GLU A 108 -20.43 -5.29 -14.90
CA GLU A 108 -19.50 -5.79 -15.92
C GLU A 108 -19.83 -7.23 -16.35
N GLN A 109 -20.24 -8.08 -15.40
CA GLN A 109 -20.73 -9.43 -15.70
C GLN A 109 -22.02 -9.39 -16.52
N MET A 110 -23.01 -8.58 -16.09
CA MET A 110 -24.26 -8.40 -16.82
C MET A 110 -24.04 -7.86 -18.23
N TYR A 111 -23.09 -6.93 -18.39
CA TYR A 111 -22.72 -6.38 -19.68
C TYR A 111 -22.16 -7.46 -20.61
N SER A 112 -21.32 -8.35 -20.08
CA SER A 112 -20.67 -9.41 -20.84
C SER A 112 -21.65 -10.45 -21.38
N ILE A 113 -22.71 -10.77 -20.62
CA ILE A 113 -23.72 -11.75 -21.03
C ILE A 113 -24.90 -11.15 -21.80
N SER A 114 -25.10 -9.83 -21.72
CA SER A 114 -26.23 -9.18 -22.39
C SER A 114 -26.07 -9.18 -23.90
N THR A 115 -27.18 -9.31 -24.62
CA THR A 115 -27.27 -9.10 -26.07
C THR A 115 -28.01 -7.81 -26.43
N ASP A 116 -28.80 -7.25 -25.50
CA ASP A 116 -29.54 -6.01 -25.69
C ASP A 116 -28.61 -4.80 -25.63
N LYS A 117 -28.57 -4.04 -26.73
CA LYS A 117 -27.76 -2.84 -26.89
C LYS A 117 -28.19 -1.69 -25.97
N SER A 118 -29.49 -1.45 -25.82
CA SER A 118 -30.02 -0.39 -24.95
C SER A 118 -29.70 -0.68 -23.49
N PHE A 119 -29.82 -1.95 -23.09
CA PHE A 119 -29.44 -2.39 -21.76
C PHE A 119 -27.92 -2.25 -21.51
N LYS A 120 -27.09 -2.57 -22.50
CA LYS A 120 -25.63 -2.37 -22.42
C LYS A 120 -25.24 -0.90 -22.19
N GLU A 121 -25.89 0.03 -22.89
CA GLU A 121 -25.65 1.47 -22.70
C GLU A 121 -26.04 1.94 -21.28
N THR A 122 -27.13 1.39 -20.74
CA THR A 122 -27.54 1.63 -19.35
C THR A 122 -26.49 1.10 -18.36
N LEU A 123 -25.98 -0.11 -18.57
CA LEU A 123 -24.94 -0.71 -17.71
C LEU A 123 -23.64 0.10 -17.73
N VAL A 124 -23.21 0.59 -18.89
CA VAL A 124 -22.03 1.47 -19.00
C VAL A 124 -22.22 2.74 -18.18
N SER A 125 -23.41 3.36 -18.26
CA SER A 125 -23.74 4.56 -17.49
C SER A 125 -23.69 4.29 -15.98
N SER A 126 -24.25 3.15 -15.53
CA SER A 126 -24.21 2.72 -14.13
C SER A 126 -22.79 2.45 -13.64
N ILE A 127 -21.93 1.83 -14.45
CA ILE A 127 -20.51 1.60 -14.12
C ILE A 127 -19.77 2.94 -13.95
N ILE A 128 -19.97 3.90 -14.86
CA ILE A 128 -19.35 5.22 -14.77
C ILE A 128 -19.81 5.94 -13.49
N ASN A 129 -21.10 5.85 -13.17
CA ASN A 129 -21.65 6.49 -11.98
C ASN A 129 -21.06 5.89 -10.69
N GLU A 130 -21.00 4.56 -10.56
CA GLU A 130 -20.41 3.96 -9.35
C GLU A 130 -18.90 4.16 -9.23
N LYS A 131 -18.17 4.26 -10.36
CA LYS A 131 -16.76 4.69 -10.32
C LYS A 131 -16.63 6.10 -9.75
N LYS A 132 -17.52 7.04 -10.13
CA LYS A 132 -17.50 8.40 -9.54
C LYS A 132 -17.82 8.39 -8.05
N ASN A 133 -18.74 7.54 -7.60
CA ASN A 133 -19.10 7.43 -6.19
C ASN A 133 -17.95 6.85 -5.33
N SER A 134 -17.22 5.85 -5.83
CA SER A 134 -16.05 5.32 -5.10
C SER A 134 -14.91 6.34 -4.99
N TYR A 135 -14.71 7.20 -6.00
CA TYR A 135 -13.74 8.30 -5.89
C TYR A 135 -14.13 9.38 -4.89
N ARG A 136 -15.43 9.62 -4.69
CA ARG A 136 -15.92 10.58 -3.67
C ARG A 136 -15.68 10.04 -2.25
N ALA A 137 -15.93 8.75 -2.03
CA ALA A 137 -15.67 8.10 -0.75
C ALA A 137 -14.19 8.08 -0.31
N ASN A 138 -13.25 8.32 -1.24
CA ASN A 138 -11.81 8.44 -0.92
C ASN A 138 -11.40 9.87 -0.49
N LYS A 139 -12.26 10.87 -0.67
CA LYS A 139 -11.94 12.28 -0.37
C LYS A 139 -12.52 12.76 0.97
N GLU A 140 -13.41 11.97 1.56
CA GLU A 140 -13.99 12.16 2.89
C GLU A 140 -13.11 11.45 3.94
#